data_AF-A0A953RVK5-F1
#
_entry.id   AF-A0A953RVK5-F1
#
_cell.length_a   1.000
_cell.length_b   1.000
_cell.length_c   1.000
_cell.angle_alpha   90.00
_cell.angle_beta   90.00
_cell.angle_gamma   90.00
#
_symmetry.space_group_name_H-M   'P 1'
#
loop_
_entity.id
_entity.type
_entity.pdbx_description
1 polymer ?
#
loop_
_entity_poly.entity_id
_entity_poly.type
_entity_poly.pdbx_seq_one_letter_code
_entity_poly.pdbx_strand_id
1 'polypeptide(L)'
;MEIDVTIYSQKAGLVPGRTLDISESGIAAVLPVELPIGEVVKLEIRSRLEPVTVGVVVRNRNVFRYGFQFEQPGAGRELIKKFP
;
A
#
# COMPACT_ATOMS: atom_id res chain seq x y z
N MET A 1 -6.85 11.77 -0.73
CA MET A 1 -7.81 11.07 -1.62
C MET A 1 -7.91 9.63 -1.12
N GLU A 2 -9.12 9.12 -0.90
CA GLU A 2 -9.31 7.72 -0.52
C GLU A 2 -9.35 6.87 -1.79
N ILE A 3 -8.33 6.03 -1.99
CA ILE A 3 -8.20 5.14 -3.15
C ILE A 3 -8.25 3.72 -2.63
N ASP A 4 -9.03 2.86 -3.29
CA ASP A 4 -9.05 1.43 -2.97
C ASP A 4 -7.68 0.80 -3.25
N VAL A 5 -7.23 -0.03 -2.32
CA VAL A 5 -6.01 -0.83 -2.47
C VAL A 5 -6.30 -2.29 -2.20
N THR A 6 -5.52 -3.17 -2.80
CA THR A 6 -5.50 -4.61 -2.48
C THR A 6 -4.11 -5.00 -2.02
N ILE A 7 -4.00 -5.57 -0.84
CA ILE A 7 -2.75 -6.15 -0.35
C ILE A 7 -2.73 -7.64 -0.66
N TYR A 8 -1.61 -8.10 -1.19
CA TYR A 8 -1.31 -9.52 -1.37
C TYR A 8 -0.33 -9.91 -0.26
N SER A 9 -0.87 -10.39 0.85
CA SER A 9 -0.09 -10.97 1.95
C SER A 9 0.00 -12.47 1.77
N GLN A 10 1.18 -13.05 2.01
CA GLN A 10 1.33 -14.50 2.00
C GLN A 10 0.55 -15.19 3.14
N LYS A 11 0.34 -14.47 4.26
CA LYS A 11 -0.35 -15.00 5.45
C LYS A 11 -1.85 -14.73 5.42
N ALA A 12 -2.24 -13.53 5.01
CA ALA A 12 -3.65 -13.10 5.03
C ALA A 12 -4.36 -13.22 3.67
N GLY A 13 -3.64 -13.57 2.60
CA GLY A 13 -4.19 -13.64 1.26
C GLY A 13 -4.45 -12.24 0.66
N LEU A 14 -5.54 -12.14 -0.11
CA LEU A 14 -6.00 -10.89 -0.73
C LEU A 14 -6.79 -10.07 0.28
N VAL A 15 -6.31 -8.88 0.59
CA VAL A 15 -6.90 -8.01 1.60
C VAL A 15 -7.27 -6.67 0.99
N PRO A 16 -8.57 -6.35 0.83
CA PRO A 16 -8.99 -5.04 0.39
C PRO A 16 -8.78 -4.00 1.50
N GLY A 17 -8.44 -2.78 1.09
CA GLY A 17 -8.20 -1.65 1.97
C GLY A 17 -8.46 -0.31 1.29
N ARG A 18 -8.19 0.77 2.02
CA ARG A 18 -8.29 2.14 1.48
C ARG A 18 -7.10 2.98 1.92
N THR A 19 -6.56 3.80 1.02
CA THR A 19 -5.50 4.75 1.37
C THR A 19 -6.02 5.86 2.26
N LEU A 20 -5.22 6.25 3.24
CA LEU A 20 -5.35 7.48 4.02
C LEU A 20 -4.48 8.59 3.43
N ASP A 21 -3.26 8.24 3.03
CA ASP A 21 -2.27 9.17 2.48
C ASP A 21 -1.26 8.45 1.59
N ILE A 22 -0.66 9.17 0.65
CA ILE A 22 0.35 8.66 -0.28
C ILE A 22 1.44 9.71 -0.47
N SER A 23 2.69 9.30 -0.30
CA SER A 23 3.87 10.15 -0.48
C SER A 23 4.91 9.47 -1.36
N GLU A 24 6.04 10.13 -1.65
CA GLU A 24 7.13 9.49 -2.41
C GLU A 24 7.79 8.33 -1.63
N SER A 25 7.73 8.33 -0.30
CA SER A 25 8.38 7.32 0.55
C SER A 25 7.47 6.15 0.93
N GLY A 26 6.15 6.32 0.87
CA GLY A 26 5.23 5.31 1.36
C GLY A 26 3.75 5.64 1.23
N ILE A 27 2.93 4.72 1.72
CA ILE A 27 1.46 4.77 1.71
C ILE A 27 0.96 4.54 3.14
N ALA A 28 -0.02 5.32 3.56
CA ALA A 28 -0.83 5.00 4.72
C ALA A 28 -2.16 4.40 4.25
N ALA A 29 -2.62 3.31 4.88
CA ALA A 29 -3.87 2.66 4.51
C ALA A 29 -4.60 2.05 5.72
N VAL A 30 -5.92 1.85 5.59
CA VAL A 30 -6.74 1.10 6.54
C VAL A 30 -6.98 -0.31 6.00
N LEU A 31 -6.71 -1.33 6.83
CA LEU A 31 -6.89 -2.74 6.48
C LEU A 31 -7.65 -3.50 7.59
N PRO A 32 -8.55 -4.43 7.23
CA PRO A 32 -9.34 -5.21 8.18
C PRO A 32 -8.62 -6.49 8.66
N VAL A 33 -7.28 -6.51 8.63
CA VAL A 33 -6.46 -7.67 9.04
C VAL A 33 -5.30 -7.21 9.90
N GLU A 34 -4.62 -8.16 10.52
CA GLU A 34 -3.35 -7.97 11.21
C GLU A 34 -2.17 -8.29 10.28
N LEU A 35 -1.36 -7.28 9.95
CA LEU A 35 -0.07 -7.46 9.29
C LEU A 35 1.08 -7.14 10.27
N PRO A 36 2.05 -8.05 10.46
CA PRO A 36 3.25 -7.80 11.25
C PRO A 36 4.09 -6.63 10.71
N ILE A 37 4.67 -5.84 11.61
CA ILE A 37 5.73 -4.86 11.24
C ILE A 37 6.92 -5.63 10.64
N GLY A 38 7.45 -5.12 9.54
CA GLY A 38 8.52 -5.76 8.77
C GLY A 38 8.03 -6.73 7.70
N GLU A 39 6.73 -7.06 7.64
CA GLU A 39 6.21 -7.90 6.56
C GLU A 39 6.30 -7.15 5.22
N VAL A 40 6.90 -7.82 4.23
CA VAL A 40 6.91 -7.40 2.84
C VAL A 40 5.65 -7.93 2.17
N VAL A 41 4.87 -7.04 1.58
CA VAL A 41 3.64 -7.37 0.85
C VAL A 41 3.63 -6.67 -0.51
N LYS A 42 2.86 -7.20 -1.47
CA LYS A 42 2.54 -6.44 -2.68
C LYS A 42 1.28 -5.64 -2.43
N LEU A 43 1.29 -4.40 -2.88
CA LEU A 43 0.16 -3.49 -2.81
C LEU A 43 -0.25 -3.13 -4.24
N GLU A 44 -1.50 -3.42 -4.59
CA GLU A 44 -2.12 -2.99 -5.84
C GLU A 44 -2.99 -1.77 -5.58
N ILE A 45 -2.82 -0.76 -6.42
CA ILE A 45 -3.60 0.47 -6.45
C ILE A 45 -4.27 0.59 -7.81
N ARG A 46 -5.56 0.96 -7.81
CA ARG A 46 -6.25 1.33 -9.05
C ARG A 46 -5.75 2.70 -9.53
N SER A 47 -5.13 2.74 -10.70
CA SER A 47 -4.78 3.98 -11.40
C SER A 47 -5.75 4.28 -12.54
N ARG A 48 -5.61 5.43 -13.21
CA ARG A 48 -6.48 5.81 -14.34
C ARG A 48 -6.39 4.86 -15.55
N LEU A 49 -5.21 4.30 -15.82
CA LEU A 49 -4.93 3.54 -17.04
C LEU A 49 -4.95 2.03 -16.77
N GLU A 50 -4.26 1.61 -15.71
CA GLU A 50 -4.07 0.20 -15.35
C GLU A 50 -3.80 0.07 -13.84
N PRO A 51 -4.15 -1.06 -13.19
CA PRO A 51 -3.72 -1.33 -11.82
C PRO A 51 -2.19 -1.30 -11.71
N VAL A 52 -1.67 -0.64 -10.67
CA VAL A 52 -0.24 -0.57 -10.38
C VAL A 52 0.05 -1.44 -9.16
N THR A 53 0.96 -2.40 -9.31
CA THR A 53 1.43 -3.23 -8.20
C THR A 53 2.83 -2.80 -7.78
N VAL A 54 3.04 -2.61 -6.47
CA VAL A 54 4.31 -2.19 -5.89
C VAL A 54 4.64 -2.99 -4.62
N GLY A 55 5.91 -3.32 -4.43
CA GLY A 55 6.41 -3.96 -3.20
C GLY A 55 6.54 -2.95 -2.07
N VAL A 56 5.98 -3.28 -0.91
CA VAL A 56 6.00 -2.42 0.27
C VAL A 56 6.27 -3.19 1.55
N VAL A 57 6.89 -2.53 2.52
CA VAL A 57 7.13 -3.06 3.88
C VAL A 57 6.22 -2.37 4.88
N VAL A 58 5.58 -3.15 5.76
CA VAL A 58 4.88 -2.60 6.94
C VAL A 58 5.90 -1.96 7.88
N ARG A 59 5.80 -0.65 8.12
CA ARG A 59 6.67 0.10 9.04
C ARG A 59 5.99 0.52 10.32
N ASN A 60 4.68 0.72 10.28
CA ASN A 60 3.90 1.10 11.45
C ASN A 60 2.49 0.51 11.37
N ARG A 61 1.88 0.28 12.53
CA ARG A 61 0.51 -0.16 12.69
C ARG A 61 -0.12 0.51 13.91
N ASN A 62 -1.32 1.04 13.74
CA ASN A 62 -2.20 1.51 14.80
C ASN A 62 -3.61 0.96 14.57
N VAL A 63 -3.94 -0.13 15.26
CA VAL A 63 -5.19 -0.90 15.10
C VAL A 63 -5.36 -1.34 13.63
N PHE A 64 -6.20 -0.62 12.87
CA PHE A 64 -6.46 -0.88 11.44
C PHE A 64 -5.65 0.02 10.51
N ARG A 65 -4.95 1.04 11.02
CA ARG A 65 -4.14 1.95 10.23
C ARG A 65 -2.73 1.42 10.08
N TYR A 66 -2.23 1.41 8.86
CA TYR A 66 -0.92 0.91 8.52
C TYR A 66 -0.12 1.97 7.80
N GLY A 67 1.17 2.06 8.11
CA GLY A 67 2.16 2.80 7.34
C GLY A 67 3.05 1.82 6.59
N PHE A 68 3.11 1.97 5.28
CA PHE A 68 3.90 1.16 4.37
C PHE A 68 5.02 2.00 3.75
N GLN A 69 6.20 1.43 3.61
CA GLN A 69 7.32 2.04 2.88
C GLN A 69 7.54 1.32 1.56
N PHE A 70 7.79 2.05 0.48
CA PHE A 70 8.19 1.44 -0.79
C PHE A 70 9.56 0.77 -0.69
N GLU A 71 9.70 -0.43 -1.24
CA GLU A 71 10.98 -1.14 -1.27
C GLU A 71 11.93 -0.55 -2.32
N GLN A 72 11.38 -0.12 -3.45
CA GLN A 72 12.16 0.40 -4.57
C GLN A 72 12.25 1.93 -4.51
N PRO A 73 13.47 2.50 -4.57
CA PRO A 73 13.64 3.94 -4.71
C PRO A 73 12.88 4.48 -5.93
N GLY A 74 12.19 5.61 -5.76
CA GLY A 74 11.44 6.25 -6.84
C GLY A 74 10.08 5.61 -7.17
N ALA A 75 9.72 4.46 -6.58
CA ALA A 75 8.43 3.82 -6.83
C ALA A 75 7.25 4.73 -6.44
N GLY A 76 7.36 5.47 -5.33
CA GLY A 76 6.33 6.44 -4.94
C GLY A 76 6.16 7.57 -5.95
N ARG A 77 7.27 8.08 -6.51
CA ARG A 77 7.23 9.12 -7.56
C ARG A 77 6.53 8.61 -8.82
N GLU A 78 6.87 7.41 -9.26
CA GLU A 78 6.23 6.80 -10.44
C GLU A 78 4.75 6.49 -10.21
N LEU A 79 4.39 6.04 -9.00
CA LEU A 79 3.01 5.83 -8.60
C LEU A 79 2.21 7.14 -8.62
N ILE A 80 2.78 8.22 -8.07
CA ILE A 80 2.10 9.52 -7.99
C ILE A 80 1.75 10.07 -9.39
N LYS A 81 2.62 9.88 -10.38
CA LYS A 81 2.36 10.27 -11.78
C LYS A 81 1.19 9.53 -12.42
N LYS A 82 0.83 8.36 -11.90
CA LYS A 82 -0.27 7.52 -12.41
C LYS A 82 -1.60 7.79 -11.69
N PHE A 83 -1.61 8.57 -10.60
CA PHE A 83 -2.85 8.93 -9.93
C PHE A 83 -3.72 9.85 -10.79
N PRO A 84 -5.04 9.81 -10.58
CA PRO A 84 -5.94 10.83 -11.10
C PRO A 84 -5.54 12.26 -10.71
#